data_AF-A0A9P9GJC4-F1
#
_entry.id   AF-A0A9P9GJC4-F1
#
_cell.length_a   1.000
_cell.length_b   1.000
_cell.length_c   1.000
_cell.angle_alpha   90.00
_cell.angle_beta   90.00
_cell.angle_gamma   90.00
#
_symmetry.space_group_name_H-M   'P 1'
#
loop_
_entity.id
_entity.type
_entity.pdbx_description
1 polymer ?
#
loop_
_entity_poly.entity_id
_entity_poly.type
_entity_poly.pdbx_seq_one_letter_code
_entity_poly.pdbx_strand_id
1 'polypeptide(L)'
;MGQQTSLVVEVEIEAPVEVVRSLRDDPDVFEWGGGWWPLLMGQHEFTWRASTKTPGATTFTRIESLRGLLVLLWQPGWFMRRRTQVCFDAFHSELKKEAERIVIAYR
;
A
#
# COMPACT_ATOMS: atom_id res chain seq x y z
N MET A 1 24.89 2.01 12.10
CA MET A 1 23.87 3.04 11.87
C MET A 1 23.52 3.04 10.39
N GLY A 2 22.38 2.47 10.00
CA GLY A 2 21.90 2.48 8.61
C GLY A 2 20.86 3.58 8.41
N GLN A 3 20.75 4.12 7.19
CA GLN A 3 19.71 5.09 6.86
C GLN A 3 18.33 4.41 6.84
N GLN A 4 17.28 5.16 7.13
CA GLN A 4 15.89 4.71 7.07
C GLN A 4 15.01 5.74 6.34
N THR A 5 14.00 5.26 5.62
CA THR A 5 12.94 6.09 5.03
C THR A 5 11.62 5.34 5.13
N SER A 6 10.52 6.06 5.31
CA SER A 6 9.17 5.51 5.31
C SER A 6 8.26 6.31 4.39
N LEU A 7 7.40 5.63 3.65
CA LEU A 7 6.34 6.23 2.85
C LEU A 7 5.00 5.66 3.30
N VAL A 8 4.07 6.55 3.65
CA VAL A 8 2.68 6.20 3.95
C VAL A 8 1.81 6.72 2.81
N VAL A 9 0.97 5.86 2.26
CA VAL A 9 -0.01 6.21 1.22
C VAL A 9 -1.37 5.74 1.68
N GLU A 10 -2.34 6.66 1.70
CA GLU A 10 -3.74 6.35 1.95
C GLU A 10 -4.53 6.48 0.63
N VAL A 11 -5.40 5.51 0.39
CA VAL A 11 -6.28 5.47 -0.77
C VAL A 11 -7.70 5.24 -0.28
N GLU A 12 -8.62 6.08 -0.72
CA GLU A 12 -10.04 5.89 -0.46
C GLU A 12 -10.65 5.05 -1.59
N ILE A 13 -11.32 3.96 -1.22
CA ILE A 13 -12.00 3.04 -2.14
C ILE A 13 -13.50 3.10 -1.86
N GLU A 14 -14.31 3.42 -2.86
CA GLU A 14 -15.77 3.52 -2.73
C GLU A 14 -16.44 2.14 -2.76
N ALA A 15 -15.96 1.26 -1.88
CA ALA A 15 -16.50 -0.08 -1.69
C ALA A 15 -16.49 -0.45 -0.20
N PRO A 16 -17.44 -1.28 0.25
CA PRO A 16 -17.43 -1.84 1.60
C PRO A 16 -16.14 -2.64 1.86
N VAL A 17 -15.69 -2.66 3.11
CA VAL A 17 -14.44 -3.32 3.50
C VAL A 17 -14.47 -4.81 3.24
N GLU A 18 -15.65 -5.42 3.30
CA GLU A 18 -15.87 -6.85 3.00
C GLU A 18 -15.58 -7.18 1.54
N VAL A 19 -15.94 -6.28 0.62
CA VAL A 19 -15.65 -6.44 -0.82
C VAL A 19 -14.15 -6.33 -1.05
N VAL A 20 -13.50 -5.32 -0.47
CA VAL A 20 -12.05 -5.13 -0.59
C VAL A 20 -11.28 -6.31 0.00
N ARG A 21 -11.71 -6.83 1.16
CA ARG A 21 -11.16 -8.04 1.77
C ARG A 21 -11.33 -9.26 0.87
N SER A 22 -12.47 -9.44 0.20
CA SER A 22 -12.66 -10.60 -0.68
C SER A 22 -11.68 -10.68 -1.86
N LEU A 23 -11.07 -9.55 -2.23
CA LEU A 23 -10.05 -9.49 -3.30
C LEU A 23 -8.66 -9.96 -2.85
N ARG A 24 -8.44 -10.13 -1.53
CA ARG A 24 -7.20 -10.67 -0.96
C ARG A 24 -7.56 -11.60 0.19
N ASP A 25 -7.28 -12.89 0.06
CA ASP A 25 -7.54 -13.95 1.05
C ASP A 25 -6.81 -13.79 2.42
N ASP A 26 -6.56 -12.58 2.93
CA ASP A 26 -5.80 -12.30 4.16
C ASP A 26 -6.58 -11.40 5.15
N PRO A 27 -6.31 -11.54 6.47
CA PRO A 27 -6.94 -10.74 7.52
C PRO A 27 -6.51 -9.26 7.41
N ASP A 28 -7.15 -8.38 8.19
CA ASP A 28 -7.12 -6.91 8.14
C ASP A 28 -5.77 -6.20 7.92
N VAL A 29 -4.67 -6.93 8.09
CA VAL A 29 -3.31 -6.49 7.94
C VAL A 29 -2.52 -7.53 7.14
N PHE A 30 -1.97 -7.12 6.01
CA PHE A 30 -1.00 -7.91 5.24
C PHE A 30 0.38 -7.26 5.36
N GLU A 31 1.30 -7.98 6.01
CA GLU A 31 2.66 -7.53 6.26
C GLU A 31 3.67 -8.50 5.66
N TRP A 32 4.69 -7.97 5.00
CA TRP A 32 5.87 -8.77 4.66
C TRP A 32 7.17 -7.98 4.79
N GLY A 33 8.21 -8.71 5.12
CA GLY A 33 9.57 -8.20 5.23
C GLY A 33 10.51 -8.95 4.30
N GLY A 34 11.42 -8.24 3.64
CA GLY A 34 12.40 -8.88 2.77
C GLY A 34 13.54 -7.95 2.38
N GLY A 35 14.66 -8.52 1.97
CA GLY A 35 15.79 -7.75 1.48
C GLY A 35 17.13 -8.44 1.63
N TRP A 36 18.19 -7.67 1.40
CA TRP A 36 19.58 -8.08 1.53
C TRP A 36 20.23 -7.28 2.65
N TRP A 37 20.26 -7.86 3.85
CA TRP A 37 20.99 -7.25 4.96
C TRP A 37 22.51 -7.28 4.70
N PRO A 38 23.26 -6.19 4.92
CA PRO A 38 22.86 -4.88 5.47
C PRO A 38 22.55 -3.79 4.43
N LEU A 39 22.51 -4.15 3.15
CA LEU A 39 22.37 -3.20 2.03
C LEU A 39 20.99 -2.57 1.97
N LEU A 40 19.94 -3.38 2.04
CA LEU A 40 18.56 -2.93 1.90
C LEU A 40 17.61 -3.95 2.52
N MET A 41 16.79 -3.51 3.48
CA MET A 41 15.69 -4.26 4.06
C MET A 41 14.41 -3.43 3.90
N GLY A 42 13.36 -4.04 3.36
CA GLY A 42 12.02 -3.47 3.30
C GLY A 42 11.07 -4.16 4.26
N GLN A 43 10.21 -3.37 4.88
CA GLN A 43 9.00 -3.79 5.57
C GLN A 43 7.83 -3.14 4.86
N HIS A 44 6.86 -3.94 4.45
CA HIS A 44 5.69 -3.50 3.73
C HIS A 44 4.47 -3.91 4.54
N GLU A 45 3.57 -2.96 4.77
CA GLU A 45 2.34 -3.15 5.53
C GLU A 45 1.16 -2.60 4.71
N PHE A 46 0.08 -3.36 4.67
CA PHE A 46 -1.15 -3.03 3.98
C PHE A 46 -2.32 -3.26 4.93
N THR A 47 -3.13 -2.22 5.14
CA THR A 47 -4.28 -2.30 6.04
C THR A 47 -5.53 -1.75 5.38
N TRP A 48 -6.68 -2.35 5.70
CA TRP A 48 -7.98 -1.97 5.15
C TRP A 48 -8.92 -1.72 6.31
N ARG A 49 -9.48 -0.51 6.38
CA ARG A 49 -10.42 -0.13 7.45
C ARG A 49 -11.63 0.55 6.86
N ALA A 50 -12.77 0.45 7.54
CA ALA A 50 -13.92 1.28 7.20
C ALA A 50 -13.51 2.76 7.21
N SER A 51 -13.90 3.49 6.18
CA SER A 51 -13.53 4.89 6.06
C SER A 51 -14.21 5.74 7.14
N THR A 52 -13.44 6.66 7.72
CA THR A 52 -13.97 7.68 8.63
C THR A 52 -14.49 8.91 7.89
N LYS A 53 -14.20 9.04 6.59
CA LYS A 53 -14.56 10.20 5.75
C LYS A 53 -15.83 9.93 4.94
N THR A 54 -15.97 8.70 4.44
CA THR A 54 -17.04 8.32 3.51
C THR A 54 -17.78 7.10 4.05
N PRO A 55 -19.05 7.24 4.47
CA PRO A 55 -19.83 6.12 4.99
C PRO A 55 -19.94 4.98 3.97
N GLY A 56 -19.61 3.76 4.41
CA GLY A 56 -19.66 2.56 3.57
C GLY A 56 -18.48 2.37 2.61
N ALA A 57 -17.50 3.28 2.63
CA ALA A 57 -16.26 3.15 1.87
C ALA A 57 -15.15 2.51 2.72
N THR A 58 -14.01 2.24 2.09
CA THR A 58 -12.82 1.68 2.70
C THR A 58 -11.64 2.64 2.57
N THR A 59 -10.95 2.89 3.68
CA THR A 59 -9.63 3.50 3.66
C THR A 59 -8.58 2.40 3.63
N PHE A 60 -7.84 2.37 2.53
CA PHE A 60 -6.68 1.53 2.34
C PHE A 60 -5.42 2.31 2.71
N THR A 61 -4.59 1.74 3.59
CA THR A 61 -3.30 2.34 3.96
C THR A 61 -2.16 1.40 3.61
N ARG A 62 -1.19 1.92 2.88
CA ARG A 62 0.10 1.27 2.60
C ARG A 62 1.21 1.98 3.36
N ILE A 63 2.05 1.22 4.04
CA ILE A 63 3.28 1.71 4.66
C ILE A 63 4.46 0.94 4.06
N GLU A 64 5.45 1.68 3.56
CA GLU A 64 6.71 1.11 3.10
C GLU A 64 7.86 1.69 3.92
N SER A 65 8.51 0.85 4.72
CA SER A 65 9.67 1.23 5.53
C SER A 65 10.93 0.54 5.01
N LEU A 66 11.89 1.33 4.53
CA LEU A 66 13.17 0.83 4.00
C LEU A 66 14.31 1.24 4.93
N ARG A 67 15.21 0.30 5.24
CA ARG A 67 16.43 0.54 6.03
C ARG A 67 17.66 -0.11 5.40
N GLY A 68 18.84 0.50 5.53
CA GLY A 68 20.11 -0.04 5.02
C GLY A 68 21.03 0.99 4.39
N LEU A 69 22.16 0.52 3.83
CA LEU A 69 23.18 1.36 3.22
C LEU A 69 22.74 1.97 1.87
N LEU A 70 21.88 1.29 1.12
CA LEU A 70 21.42 1.73 -0.20
C LEU A 70 20.10 2.52 -0.17
N VAL A 71 19.55 2.79 1.03
CA VAL A 71 18.29 3.53 1.19
C VAL A 71 18.33 4.95 0.65
N LEU A 72 19.52 5.55 0.51
CA LEU A 72 19.70 6.85 -0.14
C LEU A 72 19.00 6.93 -1.51
N LEU A 73 18.99 5.84 -2.29
CA LEU A 73 18.36 5.80 -3.60
C LEU A 73 16.82 5.91 -3.53
N TRP A 74 16.23 5.66 -2.36
CA TRP A 74 14.79 5.78 -2.08
C TRP A 74 14.42 7.07 -1.32
N GLN A 75 15.34 8.02 -1.18
CA GLN A 75 15.04 9.34 -0.61
C GLN A 75 14.13 10.17 -1.55
N PRO A 76 13.40 11.17 -1.02
CA PRO A 76 12.58 12.07 -1.85
C PRO A 76 13.38 12.64 -3.04
N GLY A 77 12.78 12.63 -4.23
CA GLY A 77 13.40 13.17 -5.44
C GLY A 77 14.22 12.19 -6.27
N TRP A 78 14.64 11.05 -5.71
CA TRP A 78 15.46 10.05 -6.41
C TRP A 78 14.63 9.10 -7.29
N PHE A 79 15.27 8.56 -8.34
CA PHE A 79 14.58 7.79 -9.38
C PHE A 79 14.01 6.45 -8.88
N MET A 80 14.67 5.76 -7.93
CA MET A 80 14.16 4.48 -7.40
C MET A 80 12.87 4.70 -6.61
N ARG A 81 12.80 5.75 -5.78
CA ARG A 81 11.56 6.15 -5.10
C ARG A 81 10.43 6.41 -6.10
N ARG A 82 10.69 7.21 -7.14
CA ARG A 82 9.68 7.52 -8.17
C ARG A 82 9.18 6.26 -8.87
N ARG A 83 10.08 5.36 -9.25
CA ARG A 83 9.73 4.10 -9.90
C ARG A 83 8.86 3.21 -9.01
N THR A 84 9.25 3.04 -7.74
CA THR A 84 8.46 2.30 -6.75
C THR A 84 7.07 2.92 -6.58
N GLN A 85 7.00 4.25 -6.47
CA GLN A 85 5.72 4.97 -6.39
C GLN A 85 4.82 4.70 -7.60
N VAL A 86 5.33 4.85 -8.83
CA VAL A 86 4.56 4.57 -10.06
C VAL A 86 3.99 3.14 -10.09
N CYS A 87 4.80 2.14 -9.74
CA CYS A 87 4.33 0.76 -9.70
C CYS A 87 3.20 0.56 -8.68
N PHE A 88 3.33 1.14 -7.48
CA PHE A 88 2.27 1.00 -6.49
C PHE A 88 1.04 1.87 -6.77
N ASP A 89 1.20 3.04 -7.38
CA ASP A 89 0.07 3.88 -7.77
C ASP A 89 -0.79 3.15 -8.82
N ALA A 90 -0.16 2.43 -9.75
CA ALA A 90 -0.86 1.55 -10.68
C ALA A 90 -1.59 0.40 -9.95
N PHE A 91 -0.94 -0.26 -8.99
CA PHE A 91 -1.58 -1.30 -8.16
C PHE A 91 -2.79 -0.76 -7.39
N HIS A 92 -2.66 0.41 -6.78
CA HIS A 92 -3.73 1.08 -6.04
C HIS A 92 -4.92 1.43 -6.95
N SER A 93 -4.63 1.95 -8.15
CA SER A 93 -5.63 2.32 -9.14
C SER A 93 -6.45 1.10 -9.59
N GLU A 94 -5.79 0.00 -9.93
CA GLU A 94 -6.48 -1.21 -10.37
C GLU A 94 -7.27 -1.86 -9.22
N LEU A 95 -6.74 -1.85 -8.00
CA LEU A 95 -7.46 -2.36 -6.84
C LEU A 95 -8.74 -1.56 -6.56
N LYS A 96 -8.65 -0.23 -6.57
CA LYS A 96 -9.81 0.66 -6.38
C LYS A 96 -10.87 0.38 -7.44
N LYS A 97 -10.44 0.35 -8.71
CA LYS A 97 -11.31 0.11 -9.86
C LYS A 97 -12.02 -1.24 -9.77
N GLU A 98 -11.32 -2.29 -9.38
CA GLU A 98 -11.89 -3.63 -9.26
C GLU A 98 -12.90 -3.71 -8.10
N ALA A 99 -12.56 -3.17 -6.93
CA ALA A 99 -13.46 -3.14 -5.79
C ALA A 99 -14.75 -2.37 -6.08
N GLU A 100 -14.63 -1.21 -6.73
CA GLU A 100 -15.78 -0.39 -7.12
C GLU A 100 -16.63 -1.05 -8.22
N ARG A 101 -15.99 -1.76 -9.16
CA ARG A 101 -16.69 -2.55 -10.18
C ARG A 101 -17.57 -3.62 -9.56
N ILE A 102 -17.07 -4.36 -8.57
CA ILE A 102 -17.84 -5.40 -7.87
C ILE A 102 -19.09 -4.79 -7.23
N VAL A 103 -18.95 -3.66 -6.52
CA VAL A 103 -20.08 -2.98 -5.88
C VAL A 103 -21.14 -2.55 -6.89
N ILE A 104 -20.72 -2.03 -8.05
CA ILE A 104 -21.64 -1.64 -9.13
C ILE A 104 -22.35 -2.88 -9.71
N ALA A 105 -21.66 -4.00 -9.88
CA ALA A 105 -22.24 -5.21 -10.45
C ALA A 105 -23.31 -5.87 -9.56
N TYR A 106 -23.29 -5.62 -8.26
CA TYR A 106 -24.26 -6.13 -7.29
C TYR A 106 -25.30 -5.08 -6.84
N ARG A 107 -25.32 -3.90 -7.46
CA ARG A 107 -26.37 -2.87 -7.31
C ARG A 107 -27.46 -3.03 -8.37
#